data_AF-A0A1F3E2X0-F1
#
_entry.id   AF-A0A1F3E2X0-F1
#
_cell.length_a   1.000
_cell.length_b   1.000
_cell.length_c   1.000
_cell.angle_alpha   90.00
_cell.angle_beta   90.00
_cell.angle_gamma   90.00
#
_symmetry.space_group_name_H-M   'P 1'
#
loop_
_entity.id
_entity.type
_entity.pdbx_description
1 polymer ?
#
loop_
_entity_poly.entity_id
_entity_poly.type
_entity_poly.pdbx_seq_one_letter_code
_entity_poly.pdbx_strand_id
1 'polypeptide(L)'
;MAKIIIGIHGLGNKPPKETLQNWWKEAMLEGLRKTGKDFEFPEFELIYWADILHEKPLDETITDKKHLLFFNDKYVPGKETKAGINHPIRKKILDWFDEAADKIFLNDDMTVNYSFISSTIIHNYFKDLEAYYENEKINLNGSSYFARDKIRNRIIEALKKHKKDDIFLIAHSMGSIVAFDILTFNLPDFKINTFATIGSPLGIPFVRAKIAQEKIFVLNDSKLKTPPGVQKNWYNFSDLEDDVAINYSLKNDFDENEHGIKAIDFIVNNNYEVDNEKNPHKSYGYLRAPEFSSVLLDFIQQKEKRFLQKVRDILGLLKHSKE
;
A
#
# COMPACT_ATOMS: atom_id res chain seq x y z
N MET A 1 0.49 -23.20 12.12
CA MET A 1 1.29 -21.99 11.86
C MET A 1 0.63 -20.86 12.63
N ALA A 2 1.40 -19.99 13.29
CA ALA A 2 0.80 -18.81 13.92
C ALA A 2 0.35 -17.83 12.82
N LYS A 3 -0.63 -16.97 13.12
CA LYS A 3 -1.04 -15.91 12.20
C LYS A 3 -0.35 -14.62 12.59
N ILE A 4 0.12 -13.87 11.60
CA ILE A 4 0.67 -12.54 11.80
C ILE A 4 0.19 -11.60 10.71
N ILE A 5 -0.05 -10.36 11.10
CA ILE A 5 -0.30 -9.24 10.20
C ILE A 5 1.01 -8.46 10.10
N ILE A 6 1.48 -8.21 8.88
CA ILE A 6 2.70 -7.42 8.66
C ILE A 6 2.32 -6.21 7.80
N GLY A 7 2.61 -5.00 8.29
CA GLY A 7 2.35 -3.75 7.57
C GLY A 7 3.63 -3.15 6.97
N ILE A 8 3.56 -2.63 5.74
CA ILE A 8 4.61 -1.82 5.12
C ILE A 8 3.99 -0.46 4.76
N HIS A 9 4.51 0.61 5.37
CA HIS A 9 3.99 1.96 5.13
C HIS A 9 4.46 2.54 3.78
N GLY A 10 3.77 3.58 3.31
CA GLY A 10 4.12 4.33 2.11
C GLY A 10 5.17 5.42 2.29
N LEU A 11 5.41 6.19 1.22
CA LEU A 11 6.41 7.24 1.11
C LEU A 11 6.19 8.41 2.07
N GLY A 12 7.24 9.20 2.24
CA GLY A 12 7.29 10.39 3.08
C GLY A 12 7.70 10.07 4.51
N ASN A 13 8.03 11.11 5.26
CA ASN A 13 8.33 10.98 6.68
C ASN A 13 7.14 10.42 7.46
N LYS A 14 7.40 9.85 8.63
CA LYS A 14 6.41 9.19 9.49
C LYS A 14 6.59 9.62 10.94
N PRO A 15 5.52 9.55 11.76
CA PRO A 15 5.67 9.60 13.22
C PRO A 15 6.52 8.40 13.70
N PRO A 16 6.94 8.36 14.98
CA PRO A 16 7.70 7.24 15.52
C PRO A 16 7.05 5.88 15.21
N LYS A 17 7.88 4.85 15.02
CA LYS A 17 7.44 3.49 14.65
C LYS A 17 6.28 3.00 15.53
N GLU A 18 6.42 3.13 16.84
CA GLU A 18 5.43 2.65 17.82
C GLU A 18 4.09 3.39 17.67
N THR A 19 4.13 4.71 17.47
CA THR A 19 2.95 5.54 17.22
C THR A 19 2.25 5.11 15.94
N LEU A 20 2.98 4.96 14.83
CA LEU A 20 2.39 4.54 13.55
C LEU A 20 1.79 3.13 13.63
N GLN A 21 2.49 2.20 14.28
CA GLN A 21 2.03 0.83 14.47
C GLN A 21 0.74 0.80 15.30
N ASN A 22 0.68 1.56 16.41
CA ASN A 22 -0.53 1.64 17.22
C ASN A 22 -1.69 2.24 16.43
N TRP A 23 -1.46 3.28 15.62
CA TRP A 23 -2.49 3.88 14.78
C TRP A 23 -3.02 2.95 13.67
N TRP A 24 -2.15 2.17 13.03
CA TRP A 24 -2.58 1.12 12.09
C TRP A 24 -3.42 0.05 12.80
N LYS A 25 -3.00 -0.36 14.01
CA LYS A 25 -3.73 -1.33 14.82
C LYS A 25 -5.11 -0.81 15.22
N GLU A 26 -5.21 0.41 15.71
CA GLU A 26 -6.50 1.02 16.08
C GLU A 26 -7.44 1.16 14.89
N ALA A 27 -6.92 1.51 13.70
CA ALA A 27 -7.69 1.55 12.47
C ALA A 27 -8.30 0.18 12.12
N MET A 28 -7.48 -0.88 12.15
CA MET A 28 -7.96 -2.25 11.89
C MET A 28 -8.94 -2.72 12.96
N LEU A 29 -8.70 -2.41 14.23
CA LEU A 29 -9.62 -2.77 15.33
C LEU A 29 -10.95 -2.04 15.21
N GLU A 30 -10.97 -0.77 14.83
CA GLU A 30 -12.22 -0.04 14.56
C GLU A 30 -13.02 -0.74 13.45
N GLY A 31 -12.37 -1.05 12.33
CA GLY A 31 -13.01 -1.75 11.21
C GLY A 31 -13.57 -3.12 11.60
N LEU A 32 -12.77 -3.92 12.31
CA LEU A 32 -13.18 -5.25 12.79
C LEU A 32 -14.34 -5.18 13.78
N ARG A 33 -14.34 -4.24 14.73
CA ARG A 33 -15.45 -4.05 15.69
C ARG A 33 -16.77 -3.73 14.98
N LYS A 34 -16.72 -2.94 13.90
CA LYS A 34 -17.90 -2.60 13.07
C LYS A 34 -18.51 -3.82 12.35
N THR A 35 -17.80 -4.94 12.25
CA THR A 35 -18.37 -6.18 11.70
C THR A 35 -19.36 -6.87 12.64
N GLY A 36 -19.33 -6.54 13.94
CA GLY A 36 -20.15 -7.20 14.97
C GLY A 36 -19.82 -8.68 15.17
N LYS A 37 -18.63 -9.14 14.75
CA LYS A 37 -18.17 -10.53 14.90
C LYS A 37 -17.08 -10.61 15.96
N ASP A 38 -17.02 -11.75 16.64
CA ASP A 38 -15.91 -12.05 17.54
C ASP A 38 -14.63 -12.36 16.75
N PHE A 39 -13.52 -11.86 17.27
CA PHE A 39 -12.18 -12.09 16.73
C PHE A 39 -11.13 -12.05 17.84
N GLU A 40 -10.07 -12.82 17.65
CA GLU A 40 -8.82 -12.66 18.39
C GLU A 40 -7.82 -12.00 17.45
N PHE A 41 -7.38 -10.78 17.78
CA PHE A 41 -6.51 -10.00 16.91
C PHE A 41 -5.09 -10.62 16.91
N PRO A 42 -4.57 -11.07 15.76
CA PRO A 42 -3.23 -11.66 15.68
C PRO A 42 -2.12 -10.67 16.05
N GLU A 43 -0.89 -11.17 16.17
CA GLU A 43 0.28 -10.29 16.25
C GLU A 43 0.33 -9.36 15.03
N PHE A 44 0.73 -8.11 15.27
CA PHE A 44 0.90 -7.10 14.22
C PHE A 44 2.27 -6.43 14.34
N GLU A 45 3.06 -6.55 13.27
CA GLU A 45 4.33 -5.83 13.11
C GLU A 45 4.25 -4.85 11.95
N LEU A 46 4.56 -3.58 12.22
CA LEU A 46 4.79 -2.59 11.18
C LEU A 46 6.28 -2.53 10.83
N ILE A 47 6.62 -2.81 9.57
CA ILE A 47 7.97 -2.62 9.06
C ILE A 47 8.16 -1.14 8.74
N TYR A 48 9.00 -0.50 9.56
CA TYR A 48 9.28 0.93 9.50
C TYR A 48 10.59 1.19 8.73
N TRP A 49 10.49 1.92 7.62
CA TRP A 49 11.62 2.25 6.75
C TRP A 49 11.83 3.75 6.56
N ALA A 50 10.95 4.62 7.07
CA ALA A 50 11.07 6.07 6.90
C ALA A 50 12.38 6.63 7.49
N ASP A 51 12.91 6.06 8.57
CA ASP A 51 14.21 6.42 9.18
C ASP A 51 15.42 6.20 8.27
N ILE A 52 15.26 5.49 7.13
CA ILE A 52 16.32 5.32 6.15
C ILE A 52 16.52 6.60 5.32
N LEU A 53 15.43 7.33 5.06
CA LEU A 53 15.44 8.53 4.20
C LEU A 53 15.21 9.83 5.00
N HIS A 54 14.65 9.71 6.20
CA HIS A 54 14.28 10.82 7.06
C HIS A 54 14.96 10.67 8.43
N GLU A 55 15.89 11.57 8.75
CA GLU A 55 16.70 11.47 9.97
C GLU A 55 15.87 11.56 11.26
N LYS A 56 14.84 12.41 11.26
CA LYS A 56 13.96 12.64 12.42
C LYS A 56 12.52 12.30 12.06
N PRO A 57 11.82 11.52 12.91
CA PRO A 57 10.40 11.27 12.70
C PRO A 57 9.61 12.57 12.87
N LEU A 58 8.40 12.56 12.33
CA LEU A 58 7.41 13.60 12.60
C LEU A 58 7.01 13.59 14.08
N ASP A 59 6.63 14.75 14.61
CA ASP A 59 6.37 14.95 16.03
C ASP A 59 4.95 15.48 16.24
N GLU A 60 4.14 14.69 16.95
CA GLU A 60 2.73 15.00 17.25
C GLU A 60 2.54 16.13 18.26
N THR A 61 3.59 16.49 19.01
CA THR A 61 3.56 17.57 19.99
C THR A 61 3.75 18.94 19.35
N ILE A 62 4.24 18.98 18.12
CA ILE A 62 4.49 20.20 17.37
C ILE A 62 3.17 20.73 16.82
N THR A 63 2.83 21.96 17.18
CA THR A 63 1.59 22.64 16.76
C THR A 63 1.82 23.68 15.66
N ASP A 64 3.06 24.12 15.47
CA ASP A 64 3.40 25.04 14.39
C ASP A 64 3.34 24.32 13.04
N LYS A 65 2.31 24.62 12.25
CA LYS A 65 2.08 24.06 10.91
C LYS A 65 3.24 24.32 9.93
N LYS A 66 4.13 25.28 10.21
CA LYS A 66 5.29 25.60 9.36
C LYS A 66 6.54 24.78 9.73
N HIS A 67 6.52 24.08 10.85
CA HIS A 67 7.67 23.30 11.30
C HIS A 67 7.85 22.05 10.42
N LEU A 68 9.09 21.72 10.04
CA LEU A 68 9.39 20.61 9.13
C LEU A 68 8.93 19.23 9.64
N LEU A 69 8.85 19.07 10.96
CA LEU A 69 8.39 17.84 11.62
C LEU A 69 6.92 17.88 12.03
N PHE A 70 6.19 18.93 11.66
CA PHE A 70 4.75 19.03 11.93
C PHE A 70 3.98 17.92 11.23
N PHE A 71 2.98 17.37 11.91
CA PHE A 71 2.14 16.31 11.36
C PHE A 71 0.72 16.38 11.92
N ASN A 72 -0.26 16.65 11.05
CA ASN A 72 -1.67 16.72 11.45
C ASN A 72 -2.43 15.40 11.27
N ASP A 73 -1.89 14.46 10.51
CA ASP A 73 -2.61 13.25 10.13
C ASP A 73 -2.51 12.13 11.19
N LYS A 74 -2.76 12.47 12.45
CA LYS A 74 -2.89 11.51 13.56
C LYS A 74 -4.13 10.63 13.36
N TYR A 75 -4.09 9.42 13.89
CA TYR A 75 -5.28 8.56 13.82
C TYR A 75 -6.44 9.20 14.59
N VAL A 76 -7.58 9.33 13.92
CA VAL A 76 -8.86 9.75 14.50
C VAL A 76 -9.94 8.79 14.05
N PRO A 77 -10.86 8.34 14.92
CA PRO A 77 -11.96 7.46 14.53
C PRO A 77 -12.85 8.05 13.43
N GLY A 78 -13.47 7.19 12.62
CA GLY A 78 -14.29 7.63 11.50
C GLY A 78 -15.66 8.12 11.97
N LYS A 79 -16.08 9.30 11.50
CA LYS A 79 -17.39 9.88 11.85
C LYS A 79 -18.58 9.06 11.31
N GLU A 80 -18.45 8.48 10.11
CA GLU A 80 -19.51 7.70 9.44
C GLU A 80 -18.93 6.50 8.69
N THR A 81 -19.60 5.35 8.73
CA THR A 81 -19.24 4.19 7.88
C THR A 81 -20.01 4.30 6.58
N LYS A 82 -19.32 4.66 5.49
CA LYS A 82 -19.89 4.64 4.13
C LYS A 82 -19.36 3.42 3.40
N ALA A 83 -20.29 2.69 2.82
CA ALA A 83 -20.07 1.40 2.21
C ALA A 83 -20.52 1.47 0.74
N GLY A 84 -19.69 1.04 -0.20
CA GLY A 84 -19.96 1.09 -1.64
C GLY A 84 -19.61 2.40 -2.35
N ILE A 85 -19.85 2.41 -3.67
CA ILE A 85 -19.50 3.52 -4.59
C ILE A 85 -20.42 4.70 -4.33
N ASN A 86 -19.92 5.72 -3.65
CA ASN A 86 -20.64 6.98 -3.47
C ASN A 86 -19.74 8.13 -3.95
N HIS A 87 -19.41 8.12 -5.23
CA HIS A 87 -18.59 9.16 -5.85
C HIS A 87 -19.26 9.66 -7.13
N PRO A 88 -19.58 10.98 -7.22
CA PRO A 88 -19.76 11.59 -8.52
C PRO A 88 -18.41 11.51 -9.24
N ILE A 89 -18.35 10.74 -10.32
CA ILE A 89 -17.16 10.52 -11.15
C ILE A 89 -16.53 11.89 -11.48
N ARG A 90 -15.47 12.27 -10.76
CA ARG A 90 -14.69 13.46 -11.10
C ARG A 90 -13.59 13.04 -12.05
N LYS A 91 -13.83 13.32 -13.32
CA LYS A 91 -12.96 13.15 -14.49
C LYS A 91 -11.62 13.94 -14.43
N LYS A 92 -11.32 14.62 -13.32
CA LYS A 92 -10.45 15.81 -13.30
C LYS A 92 -8.93 15.52 -13.26
N ILE A 93 -8.54 14.27 -13.01
CA ILE A 93 -7.13 13.88 -12.80
C ILE A 93 -6.63 12.84 -13.81
N LEU A 94 -7.53 12.13 -14.50
CA LEU A 94 -7.18 11.41 -15.73
C LEU A 94 -6.50 12.37 -16.72
N ASP A 95 -7.05 13.59 -16.87
CA ASP A 95 -6.47 14.61 -17.75
C ASP A 95 -5.07 15.08 -17.29
N TRP A 96 -4.76 15.11 -15.98
CA TRP A 96 -3.44 15.52 -15.47
C TRP A 96 -2.38 14.41 -15.57
N PHE A 97 -2.77 13.17 -15.29
CA PHE A 97 -1.86 12.03 -15.38
C PHE A 97 -1.62 11.60 -16.83
N ASP A 98 -2.60 11.73 -17.72
CA ASP A 98 -2.38 11.51 -19.16
C ASP A 98 -1.40 12.55 -19.71
N GLU A 99 -1.51 13.83 -19.34
CA GLU A 99 -0.54 14.87 -19.72
C GLU A 99 0.87 14.65 -19.14
N ALA A 100 0.99 14.07 -17.94
CA ALA A 100 2.27 13.71 -17.34
C ALA A 100 2.85 12.43 -17.96
N ALA A 101 2.01 11.43 -18.24
CA ALA A 101 2.40 10.17 -18.87
C ALA A 101 2.82 10.39 -20.34
N ASP A 102 2.11 11.21 -21.10
CA ASP A 102 2.45 11.60 -22.48
C ASP A 102 3.79 12.37 -22.56
N LYS A 103 4.20 13.03 -21.47
CA LYS A 103 5.52 13.70 -21.36
C LYS A 103 6.64 12.78 -20.87
N ILE A 104 6.29 11.70 -20.15
CA ILE A 104 7.24 10.69 -19.64
C ILE A 104 7.50 9.60 -20.68
N PHE A 105 6.52 9.29 -21.52
CA PHE A 105 6.60 8.33 -22.61
C PHE A 105 6.63 9.06 -23.95
N LEU A 106 7.82 9.27 -24.50
CA LEU A 106 8.04 9.29 -25.94
C LEU A 106 9.55 9.12 -26.20
N ASN A 107 9.96 7.86 -26.27
CA ASN A 107 10.96 7.35 -27.23
C ASN A 107 10.71 5.84 -27.39
N ASP A 108 10.80 5.35 -28.63
CA ASP A 108 10.54 3.96 -29.03
C ASP A 108 11.50 2.92 -28.41
N ASP A 109 12.33 3.32 -27.44
CA ASP A 109 13.43 2.53 -26.85
C ASP A 109 13.23 2.19 -25.36
N MET A 110 12.06 2.48 -24.77
CA MET A 110 11.76 2.22 -23.35
C MET A 110 12.69 2.98 -22.37
N THR A 111 13.33 4.06 -22.81
CA THR A 111 14.09 4.97 -21.92
C THR A 111 13.17 6.04 -21.31
N VAL A 112 13.31 6.28 -20.01
CA VAL A 112 12.50 7.28 -19.29
C VAL A 112 13.19 8.64 -19.43
N ASN A 113 12.57 9.58 -20.15
CA ASN A 113 13.08 10.94 -20.24
C ASN A 113 12.60 11.77 -19.04
N TYR A 114 13.48 11.95 -18.05
CA TYR A 114 13.23 12.74 -16.84
C TYR A 114 13.31 14.26 -17.07
N SER A 115 13.53 14.73 -18.31
CA SER A 115 13.89 16.13 -18.60
C SER A 115 12.81 17.19 -18.33
N PHE A 116 11.69 16.86 -17.69
CA PHE A 116 10.59 17.79 -17.41
C PHE A 116 10.24 18.00 -15.94
N ILE A 117 10.89 17.32 -15.00
CA ILE A 117 10.57 17.48 -13.57
C ILE A 117 11.35 18.68 -13.04
N SER A 118 10.85 19.91 -13.27
CA SER A 118 11.52 21.14 -12.84
C SER A 118 10.67 22.00 -11.87
N SER A 119 9.77 21.39 -11.10
CA SER A 119 9.10 22.11 -10.01
C SER A 119 9.58 21.57 -8.67
N THR A 120 10.10 22.47 -7.83
CA THR A 120 10.59 22.22 -6.46
C THR A 120 9.56 21.49 -5.57
N ILE A 121 8.29 21.52 -5.95
CA ILE A 121 7.18 20.85 -5.26
C ILE A 121 7.18 19.34 -5.55
N ILE A 122 7.41 18.92 -6.81
CA ILE A 122 7.39 17.50 -7.22
C ILE A 122 8.58 16.74 -6.64
N HIS A 123 9.77 17.36 -6.59
CA HIS A 123 10.95 16.73 -5.99
C HIS A 123 10.77 16.42 -4.50
N ASN A 124 10.01 17.21 -3.75
CA ASN A 124 9.76 16.93 -2.33
C ASN A 124 8.71 15.83 -2.10
N TYR A 125 7.71 15.71 -2.99
CA TYR A 125 6.67 14.68 -2.89
C TYR A 125 7.13 13.30 -3.39
N PHE A 126 8.03 13.26 -4.38
CA PHE A 126 8.52 12.00 -4.97
C PHE A 126 9.97 11.67 -4.60
N LYS A 127 10.62 12.45 -3.73
CA LYS A 127 12.01 12.20 -3.31
C LYS A 127 12.28 10.76 -2.90
N ASP A 128 11.38 10.20 -2.09
CA ASP A 128 11.55 8.83 -1.60
C ASP A 128 11.43 7.81 -2.74
N LEU A 129 10.54 8.06 -3.70
CA LEU A 129 10.33 7.19 -4.86
C LEU A 129 11.52 7.27 -5.83
N GLU A 130 12.03 8.47 -6.06
CA GLU A 130 13.25 8.72 -6.86
C GLU A 130 14.46 8.06 -6.20
N ALA A 131 14.68 8.31 -4.90
CA ALA A 131 15.75 7.68 -4.13
C ALA A 131 15.69 6.15 -4.20
N TYR A 132 14.49 5.57 -4.19
CA TYR A 132 14.30 4.14 -4.36
C TYR A 132 14.63 3.65 -5.77
N TYR A 133 14.06 4.25 -6.83
CA TYR A 133 14.28 3.76 -8.20
C TYR A 133 15.69 4.04 -8.73
N GLU A 134 16.27 5.19 -8.41
CA GLU A 134 17.65 5.55 -8.78
C GLU A 134 18.68 4.90 -7.82
N ASN A 135 18.21 4.20 -6.80
CA ASN A 135 19.01 3.55 -5.76
C ASN A 135 20.04 4.53 -5.18
N GLU A 136 19.60 5.72 -4.80
CA GLU A 136 20.47 6.82 -4.38
C GLU A 136 21.38 6.42 -3.21
N LYS A 137 22.59 7.01 -3.20
CA LYS A 137 23.53 6.83 -2.09
C LYS A 137 23.11 7.69 -0.90
N ILE A 138 22.82 7.04 0.23
CA ILE A 138 22.41 7.65 1.49
C ILE A 138 23.47 7.45 2.57
N ASN A 139 23.45 8.28 3.61
CA ASN A 139 24.30 8.16 4.79
C ASN A 139 23.45 7.87 6.02
N LEU A 140 23.74 6.78 6.73
CA LEU A 140 23.08 6.39 7.96
C LEU A 140 24.14 6.02 9.00
N ASN A 141 24.11 6.69 10.15
CA ASN A 141 25.03 6.43 11.28
C ASN A 141 26.51 6.43 10.86
N GLY A 142 26.92 7.37 10.00
CA GLY A 142 28.30 7.50 9.50
C GLY A 142 28.72 6.46 8.46
N SER A 143 27.82 5.59 8.02
CA SER A 143 28.06 4.61 6.94
C SER A 143 27.20 4.92 5.73
N SER A 144 27.72 4.62 4.54
CA SER A 144 27.00 4.85 3.29
C SER A 144 26.33 3.58 2.79
N TYR A 145 25.09 3.72 2.32
CA TYR A 145 24.26 2.65 1.77
C TYR A 145 23.60 3.14 0.48
N PHE A 146 23.03 2.22 -0.30
CA PHE A 146 22.08 2.56 -1.34
C PHE A 146 20.65 2.41 -0.81
N ALA A 147 19.79 3.39 -1.12
CA ALA A 147 18.47 3.52 -0.53
C ALA A 147 17.59 2.29 -0.78
N ARG A 148 17.46 1.84 -2.04
CA ARG A 148 16.65 0.67 -2.41
C ARG A 148 17.12 -0.56 -1.67
N ASP A 149 18.43 -0.81 -1.67
CA ASP A 149 19.02 -2.00 -1.07
C ASP A 149 18.82 -2.00 0.44
N LYS A 150 18.96 -0.84 1.10
CA LYS A 150 18.74 -0.73 2.55
C LYS A 150 17.28 -0.94 2.94
N ILE A 151 16.34 -0.35 2.19
CA ILE A 151 14.90 -0.52 2.39
C ILE A 151 14.51 -1.98 2.16
N ARG A 152 14.90 -2.57 1.02
CA ARG A 152 14.61 -3.97 0.67
C ARG A 152 15.17 -4.92 1.74
N ASN A 153 16.44 -4.77 2.13
CA ASN A 153 17.05 -5.62 3.15
C ASN A 153 16.34 -5.55 4.51
N ARG A 154 15.90 -4.36 4.94
CA ARG A 154 15.15 -4.26 6.21
C ARG A 154 13.85 -5.05 6.17
N ILE A 155 13.09 -4.95 5.08
CA ILE A 155 11.83 -5.67 4.92
C ILE A 155 12.08 -7.18 4.79
N ILE A 156 13.08 -7.59 4.02
CA ILE A 156 13.49 -8.99 3.87
C ILE A 156 13.81 -9.62 5.23
N GLU A 157 14.62 -8.94 6.06
CA GLU A 157 15.01 -9.46 7.37
C GLU A 157 13.84 -9.51 8.35
N ALA A 158 12.88 -8.57 8.27
CA ALA A 158 11.64 -8.64 9.04
C ALA A 158 10.77 -9.83 8.60
N LEU A 159 10.53 -10.00 7.30
CA LEU A 159 9.75 -11.13 6.76
C LEU A 159 10.35 -12.49 7.14
N LYS A 160 11.68 -12.65 7.03
CA LYS A 160 12.36 -13.92 7.36
C LYS A 160 12.15 -14.41 8.79
N LYS A 161 11.89 -13.51 9.76
CA LYS A 161 11.54 -13.89 11.14
C LYS A 161 10.26 -14.71 11.21
N HIS A 162 9.33 -14.44 10.29
CA HIS A 162 7.99 -15.01 10.23
C HIS A 162 7.83 -16.08 9.15
N LYS A 163 8.94 -16.66 8.64
CA LYS A 163 8.92 -17.66 7.55
C LYS A 163 8.06 -18.91 7.79
N LYS A 164 7.66 -19.17 9.05
CA LYS A 164 6.84 -20.32 9.47
C LYS A 164 5.39 -19.93 9.80
N ASP A 165 5.05 -18.66 9.67
CA ASP A 165 3.74 -18.10 10.03
C ASP A 165 2.86 -17.95 8.79
N ASP A 166 1.54 -17.95 8.99
CA ASP A 166 0.60 -17.47 7.99
C ASP A 166 0.63 -15.95 8.01
N ILE A 167 1.22 -15.35 6.97
CA ILE A 167 1.42 -13.89 6.89
C ILE A 167 0.29 -13.25 6.08
N PHE A 168 -0.41 -12.30 6.70
CA PHE A 168 -1.20 -11.30 6.00
C PHE A 168 -0.38 -10.01 5.83
N LEU A 169 0.18 -9.84 4.63
CA LEU A 169 1.03 -8.69 4.29
C LEU A 169 0.18 -7.55 3.75
N ILE A 170 0.20 -6.40 4.42
CA ILE A 170 -0.50 -5.18 4.03
C ILE A 170 0.55 -4.15 3.58
N ALA A 171 0.42 -3.63 2.38
CA ALA A 171 1.35 -2.67 1.81
C ALA A 171 0.62 -1.41 1.33
N HIS A 172 0.96 -0.26 1.91
CA HIS A 172 0.32 1.02 1.62
C HIS A 172 1.14 1.87 0.66
N SER A 173 0.51 2.42 -0.38
CA SER A 173 1.14 3.38 -1.29
C SER A 173 2.47 2.85 -1.81
N MET A 174 3.57 3.61 -1.76
CA MET A 174 4.91 3.14 -2.17
C MET A 174 5.34 1.83 -1.49
N GLY A 175 4.83 1.52 -0.29
CA GLY A 175 5.07 0.23 0.35
C GLY A 175 4.63 -0.96 -0.51
N SER A 176 3.61 -0.80 -1.37
CA SER A 176 3.17 -1.86 -2.30
C SER A 176 4.18 -2.11 -3.42
N ILE A 177 4.85 -1.07 -3.93
CA ILE A 177 5.96 -1.18 -4.88
C ILE A 177 7.08 -1.99 -4.23
N VAL A 178 7.51 -1.57 -3.03
CA VAL A 178 8.62 -2.22 -2.33
C VAL A 178 8.30 -3.67 -2.00
N ALA A 179 7.08 -3.95 -1.54
CA ALA A 179 6.62 -5.31 -1.26
C ALA A 179 6.60 -6.18 -2.54
N PHE A 180 6.05 -5.65 -3.64
CA PHE A 180 5.99 -6.35 -4.91
C PHE A 180 7.39 -6.71 -5.42
N ASP A 181 8.31 -5.76 -5.40
CA ASP A 181 9.70 -5.95 -5.83
C ASP A 181 10.38 -7.04 -5.00
N ILE A 182 10.25 -6.99 -3.68
CA ILE A 182 10.88 -7.99 -2.79
C ILE A 182 10.32 -9.38 -3.07
N LEU A 183 9.00 -9.51 -3.16
CA LEU A 183 8.34 -10.80 -3.40
C LEU A 183 8.58 -11.34 -4.81
N THR A 184 8.97 -10.49 -5.76
CA THR A 184 9.26 -10.90 -7.14
C THR A 184 10.74 -11.21 -7.35
N PHE A 185 11.63 -10.37 -6.84
CA PHE A 185 13.06 -10.39 -7.18
C PHE A 185 13.96 -10.95 -6.08
N ASN A 186 13.63 -10.69 -4.80
CA ASN A 186 14.50 -11.05 -3.68
C ASN A 186 14.05 -12.31 -2.94
N LEU A 187 12.74 -12.53 -2.87
CA LEU A 187 12.08 -13.57 -2.10
C LEU A 187 10.97 -14.29 -2.91
N PRO A 188 11.24 -14.77 -4.14
CA PRO A 188 10.22 -15.39 -4.98
C PRO A 188 9.55 -16.60 -4.34
N ASP A 189 10.30 -17.40 -3.56
CA ASP A 189 9.79 -18.60 -2.88
C ASP A 189 9.22 -18.33 -1.47
N PHE A 190 9.24 -17.08 -1.01
CA PHE A 190 8.79 -16.74 0.33
C PHE A 190 7.26 -16.72 0.41
N LYS A 191 6.72 -17.58 1.27
CA LYS A 191 5.27 -17.80 1.34
C LYS A 191 4.57 -16.65 2.04
N ILE A 192 3.73 -15.94 1.30
CA ILE A 192 2.76 -14.97 1.81
C ILE A 192 1.37 -15.59 1.68
N ASN A 193 0.66 -15.76 2.80
CA ASN A 193 -0.68 -16.33 2.77
C ASN A 193 -1.61 -15.39 1.98
N THR A 194 -1.71 -14.14 2.40
CA THR A 194 -2.53 -13.12 1.75
C THR A 194 -1.73 -11.83 1.59
N PHE A 195 -1.77 -11.24 0.40
CA PHE A 195 -1.17 -9.94 0.09
C PHE A 195 -2.30 -8.91 -0.10
N ALA A 196 -2.30 -7.83 0.67
CA ALA A 196 -3.20 -6.69 0.50
C ALA A 196 -2.41 -5.44 0.12
N THR A 197 -2.83 -4.78 -0.95
CA THR A 197 -2.34 -3.46 -1.34
C THR A 197 -3.43 -2.42 -1.08
N ILE A 198 -3.09 -1.32 -0.41
CA ILE A 198 -4.02 -0.24 -0.07
C ILE A 198 -3.49 1.10 -0.61
N GLY A 199 -4.32 1.86 -1.32
CA GLY A 199 -3.88 3.12 -1.96
C GLY A 199 -2.71 2.91 -2.92
N SER A 200 -2.72 1.83 -3.70
CA SER A 200 -1.54 1.31 -4.40
C SER A 200 -1.26 1.99 -5.74
N PRO A 201 -0.03 2.50 -5.99
CA PRO A 201 0.36 3.03 -7.29
C PRO A 201 0.75 1.95 -8.32
N LEU A 202 0.61 0.65 -8.02
CA LEU A 202 1.04 -0.44 -8.92
C LEU A 202 0.35 -0.44 -10.29
N GLY A 203 -0.84 0.16 -10.41
CA GLY A 203 -1.55 0.29 -11.69
C GLY A 203 -1.06 1.47 -12.53
N ILE A 204 -0.26 2.38 -11.97
CA ILE A 204 0.23 3.55 -12.70
C ILE A 204 1.19 3.08 -13.82
N PRO A 205 1.00 3.51 -15.09
CA PRO A 205 1.84 3.09 -16.21
C PRO A 205 3.35 3.24 -15.96
N PHE A 206 3.77 4.35 -15.36
CA PHE A 206 5.18 4.59 -14.99
C PHE A 206 5.74 3.52 -14.03
N VAL A 207 4.99 3.19 -12.97
CA VAL A 207 5.40 2.17 -12.00
C VAL A 207 5.47 0.80 -12.66
N ARG A 208 4.48 0.45 -13.48
CA ARG A 208 4.47 -0.81 -14.26
C ARG A 208 5.66 -0.92 -15.20
N ALA A 209 6.03 0.17 -15.87
CA ALA A 209 7.17 0.19 -16.76
C ALA A 209 8.50 -0.02 -16.03
N LYS A 210 8.69 0.60 -14.85
CA LYS A 210 9.87 0.36 -14.00
C LYS A 210 9.94 -1.11 -13.54
N ILE A 211 8.81 -1.69 -13.12
CA ILE A 211 8.74 -3.12 -12.75
C ILE A 211 9.08 -4.01 -13.94
N ALA A 212 8.48 -3.76 -15.11
CA ALA A 212 8.73 -4.53 -16.33
C ALA A 212 10.20 -4.44 -16.77
N GLN A 213 10.81 -3.26 -16.67
CA GLN A 213 12.23 -3.05 -16.97
C GLN A 213 13.12 -3.88 -16.03
N GLU A 214 12.87 -3.84 -14.71
CA GLU A 214 13.63 -4.66 -13.76
C GLU A 214 13.40 -6.16 -13.99
N LYS A 215 12.18 -6.58 -14.34
CA LYS A 215 11.90 -7.98 -14.70
C LYS A 215 12.60 -8.43 -15.98
N ILE A 216 12.65 -7.61 -17.02
CA ILE A 216 13.41 -7.93 -18.24
C ILE A 216 14.89 -8.11 -17.89
N PHE A 217 15.44 -7.19 -17.09
CA PHE A 217 16.84 -7.23 -16.70
C PHE A 217 17.19 -8.44 -15.81
N VAL A 218 16.37 -8.75 -14.81
CA VAL A 218 16.66 -9.79 -13.79
C VAL A 218 16.20 -11.18 -14.23
N LEU A 219 15.06 -11.28 -14.91
CA LEU A 219 14.35 -12.54 -15.17
C LEU A 219 14.16 -12.84 -16.66
N ASN A 220 14.53 -11.92 -17.57
CA ASN A 220 14.25 -12.01 -19.00
C ASN A 220 12.76 -12.26 -19.31
N ASP A 221 11.88 -11.63 -18.53
CA ASP A 221 10.42 -11.73 -18.63
C ASP A 221 9.78 -10.35 -18.48
N SER A 222 8.98 -9.90 -19.43
CA SER A 222 8.29 -8.60 -19.34
C SER A 222 6.87 -8.71 -18.74
N LYS A 223 6.35 -9.92 -18.50
CA LYS A 223 4.98 -10.13 -18.06
C LYS A 223 4.81 -9.75 -16.59
N LEU A 224 3.90 -8.83 -16.31
CA LEU A 224 3.50 -8.49 -14.96
C LEU A 224 2.58 -9.58 -14.43
N LYS A 225 2.98 -10.24 -13.35
CA LYS A 225 2.22 -11.31 -12.70
C LYS A 225 2.13 -11.05 -11.20
N THR A 226 1.14 -11.64 -10.54
CA THR A 226 1.14 -11.78 -9.08
C THR A 226 2.50 -12.32 -8.61
N PRO A 227 3.08 -11.82 -7.50
CA PRO A 227 4.34 -12.36 -7.00
C PRO A 227 4.25 -13.86 -6.71
N PRO A 228 5.28 -14.67 -7.05
CA PRO A 228 5.19 -16.14 -7.00
C PRO A 228 4.88 -16.67 -5.60
N GLY A 229 5.43 -16.03 -4.56
CA GLY A 229 5.25 -16.42 -3.17
C GLY A 229 3.84 -16.23 -2.59
N VAL A 230 2.91 -15.55 -3.29
CA VAL A 230 1.54 -15.33 -2.82
C VAL A 230 0.68 -16.59 -3.01
N GLN A 231 0.21 -17.16 -1.91
CA GLN A 231 -0.36 -18.52 -1.88
C GLN A 231 -1.89 -18.59 -1.93
N LYS A 232 -2.62 -17.64 -1.31
CA LYS A 232 -4.09 -17.71 -1.22
C LYS A 232 -4.81 -16.56 -1.91
N ASN A 233 -4.45 -15.31 -1.63
CA ASN A 233 -5.14 -14.17 -2.23
C ASN A 233 -4.21 -12.97 -2.41
N TRP A 234 -4.44 -12.20 -3.46
CA TRP A 234 -3.99 -10.82 -3.58
C TRP A 234 -5.22 -9.90 -3.67
N TYR A 235 -5.40 -9.04 -2.67
CA TYR A 235 -6.46 -8.04 -2.63
C TYR A 235 -5.89 -6.65 -2.86
N ASN A 236 -6.56 -5.87 -3.70
CA ASN A 236 -6.23 -4.46 -3.92
C ASN A 236 -7.41 -3.59 -3.49
N PHE A 237 -7.16 -2.60 -2.64
CA PHE A 237 -8.18 -1.66 -2.18
C PHE A 237 -7.84 -0.25 -2.68
N SER A 238 -8.76 0.33 -3.43
CA SER A 238 -8.64 1.67 -4.02
C SER A 238 -9.84 2.52 -3.63
N ASP A 239 -9.61 3.79 -3.31
CA ASP A 239 -10.66 4.81 -3.27
C ASP A 239 -10.67 5.59 -4.59
N LEU A 240 -11.85 5.96 -5.10
CA LEU A 240 -11.98 6.74 -6.34
C LEU A 240 -11.63 8.22 -6.15
N GLU A 241 -11.58 8.72 -4.91
CA GLU A 241 -11.05 10.04 -4.53
C GLU A 241 -9.54 10.00 -4.23
N ASP A 242 -8.92 8.82 -4.21
CA ASP A 242 -7.47 8.67 -4.06
C ASP A 242 -6.78 8.73 -5.43
N ASP A 243 -6.19 9.89 -5.72
CA ASP A 243 -5.51 10.19 -6.98
C ASP A 243 -4.35 9.25 -7.31
N VAL A 244 -3.74 8.60 -6.31
CA VAL A 244 -2.65 7.63 -6.50
C VAL A 244 -3.20 6.25 -6.86
N ALA A 245 -4.39 5.91 -6.37
CA ALA A 245 -5.01 4.60 -6.52
C ALA A 245 -6.11 4.55 -7.59
N ILE A 246 -6.30 5.64 -8.33
CA ILE A 246 -7.41 5.83 -9.28
C ILE A 246 -7.38 4.84 -10.44
N ASN A 247 -6.21 4.32 -10.84
CA ASN A 247 -6.15 3.16 -11.75
C ASN A 247 -6.31 1.86 -10.95
N TYR A 248 -7.55 1.58 -10.57
CA TYR A 248 -7.91 0.60 -9.55
C TYR A 248 -7.89 -0.87 -10.02
N SER A 249 -7.68 -1.15 -11.31
CA SER A 249 -7.83 -2.51 -11.83
C SER A 249 -6.50 -3.26 -11.97
N LEU A 250 -5.86 -3.56 -10.84
CA LEU A 250 -4.65 -4.42 -10.84
C LEU A 250 -4.96 -5.80 -11.43
N LYS A 251 -6.21 -6.27 -11.34
CA LYS A 251 -6.65 -7.49 -12.03
C LYS A 251 -6.43 -7.44 -13.54
N ASN A 252 -6.59 -6.30 -14.19
CA ASN A 252 -6.37 -6.20 -15.64
C ASN A 252 -4.90 -5.96 -15.98
N ASP A 253 -4.14 -5.44 -15.02
CA ASP A 253 -2.73 -5.06 -15.21
C ASP A 253 -1.74 -6.20 -14.90
N PHE A 254 -2.11 -7.15 -14.05
CA PHE A 254 -1.26 -8.26 -13.60
C PHE A 254 -1.93 -9.62 -13.87
N ASP A 255 -1.18 -10.52 -14.50
CA ASP A 255 -1.56 -11.90 -14.73
C ASP A 255 -1.47 -12.75 -13.45
N GLU A 256 -2.06 -13.95 -13.50
CA GLU A 256 -1.97 -14.89 -12.38
C GLU A 256 -0.56 -15.47 -12.21
N ASN A 257 -0.20 -15.83 -10.97
CA ASN A 257 0.98 -16.64 -10.70
C ASN A 257 0.73 -18.13 -10.96
N GLU A 258 1.73 -18.98 -10.73
CA GLU A 258 1.67 -20.43 -10.96
C GLU A 258 0.63 -21.15 -10.09
N HIS A 259 0.15 -20.50 -9.02
CA HIS A 259 -0.92 -21.00 -8.17
C HIS A 259 -2.32 -20.56 -8.64
N GLY A 260 -2.44 -19.89 -9.79
CA GLY A 260 -3.70 -19.34 -10.30
C GLY A 260 -4.20 -18.14 -9.49
N ILE A 261 -3.31 -17.49 -8.70
CA ILE A 261 -3.69 -16.34 -7.88
C ILE A 261 -3.56 -15.07 -8.70
N LYS A 262 -4.68 -14.34 -8.79
CA LYS A 262 -4.81 -13.06 -9.47
C LYS A 262 -5.33 -11.99 -8.51
N ALA A 263 -5.00 -10.72 -8.77
CA ALA A 263 -5.50 -9.60 -7.99
C ALA A 263 -7.04 -9.55 -7.99
N ILE A 264 -7.61 -9.25 -6.82
CA ILE A 264 -9.03 -9.00 -6.59
C ILE A 264 -9.17 -7.55 -6.13
N ASP A 265 -9.79 -6.73 -6.97
CA ASP A 265 -9.95 -5.30 -6.73
C ASP A 265 -11.23 -5.00 -5.93
N PHE A 266 -11.09 -4.18 -4.89
CA PHE A 266 -12.16 -3.59 -4.09
C PHE A 266 -12.11 -2.07 -4.19
N ILE A 267 -13.26 -1.47 -4.51
CA ILE A 267 -13.45 -0.03 -4.33
C ILE A 267 -13.91 0.18 -2.89
N VAL A 268 -13.24 1.07 -2.16
CA VAL A 268 -13.58 1.42 -0.78
C VAL A 268 -13.93 2.90 -0.69
N ASN A 269 -14.57 3.29 0.42
CA ASN A 269 -14.74 4.68 0.81
C ASN A 269 -13.83 4.97 2.01
N ASN A 270 -12.67 5.54 1.74
CA ASN A 270 -11.72 6.05 2.70
C ASN A 270 -12.28 7.34 3.33
N ASN A 271 -12.95 7.14 4.45
CA ASN A 271 -13.56 8.21 5.23
C ASN A 271 -12.55 8.93 6.17
N TYR A 272 -11.24 8.86 5.92
CA TYR A 272 -10.28 9.52 6.79
C TYR A 272 -10.29 11.04 6.60
N GLU A 273 -10.48 11.76 7.71
CA GLU A 273 -10.65 13.20 7.76
C GLU A 273 -10.16 13.72 9.12
N VAL A 274 -9.36 14.78 9.12
CA VAL A 274 -8.93 15.53 10.31
C VAL A 274 -9.23 16.99 10.07
N ASP A 275 -9.79 17.70 11.06
CA ASP A 275 -10.12 19.13 10.96
C ASP A 275 -10.98 19.53 9.74
N ASN A 276 -11.85 18.61 9.28
CA ASN A 276 -12.67 18.72 8.06
C ASN A 276 -11.86 18.70 6.74
N GLU A 277 -10.58 18.33 6.80
CA GLU A 277 -9.74 18.05 5.64
C GLU A 277 -9.73 16.54 5.39
N LYS A 278 -10.38 16.12 4.29
CA LYS A 278 -10.37 14.72 3.85
C LYS A 278 -9.00 14.34 3.29
N ASN A 279 -8.57 13.13 3.60
CA ASN A 279 -7.36 12.55 3.01
C ASN A 279 -7.66 11.09 2.57
N PRO A 280 -8.18 10.90 1.35
CA PRO A 280 -8.59 9.60 0.82
C PRO A 280 -7.40 8.65 0.56
N HIS A 281 -6.17 9.16 0.59
CA HIS A 281 -4.95 8.36 0.47
C HIS A 281 -4.43 7.84 1.83
N LYS A 282 -4.94 8.33 2.96
CA LYS A 282 -4.41 7.93 4.27
C LYS A 282 -4.72 6.47 4.57
N SER A 283 -3.70 5.70 4.95
CA SER A 283 -3.81 4.26 5.25
C SER A 283 -4.92 3.92 6.25
N TYR A 284 -5.18 4.76 7.25
CA TYR A 284 -6.14 4.45 8.31
C TYR A 284 -7.58 4.28 7.80
N GLY A 285 -8.00 5.07 6.82
CA GLY A 285 -9.36 4.93 6.28
C GLY A 285 -9.53 3.67 5.43
N TYR A 286 -8.47 3.25 4.72
CA TYR A 286 -8.42 1.92 4.09
C TYR A 286 -8.52 0.79 5.13
N LEU A 287 -7.69 0.85 6.19
CA LEU A 287 -7.59 -0.20 7.21
C LEU A 287 -8.88 -0.39 8.02
N ARG A 288 -9.72 0.65 8.10
CA ARG A 288 -11.03 0.57 8.77
C ARG A 288 -12.21 0.44 7.79
N ALA A 289 -11.95 0.33 6.50
CA ALA A 289 -13.00 0.15 5.51
C ALA A 289 -13.70 -1.20 5.72
N PRO A 290 -15.03 -1.29 5.50
CA PRO A 290 -15.77 -2.55 5.64
C PRO A 290 -15.22 -3.69 4.77
N GLU A 291 -14.81 -3.39 3.54
CA GLU A 291 -14.26 -4.36 2.58
C GLU A 291 -12.94 -4.95 3.12
N PHE A 292 -12.05 -4.09 3.59
CA PHE A 292 -10.78 -4.51 4.19
C PHE A 292 -11.02 -5.34 5.47
N SER A 293 -11.93 -4.88 6.32
CA SER A 293 -12.28 -5.54 7.58
C SER A 293 -12.86 -6.93 7.36
N SER A 294 -13.68 -7.11 6.31
CA SER A 294 -14.20 -8.42 5.92
C SER A 294 -13.08 -9.38 5.51
N VAL A 295 -12.12 -8.92 4.71
CA VAL A 295 -10.97 -9.73 4.28
C VAL A 295 -10.07 -10.08 5.46
N LEU A 296 -9.80 -9.12 6.34
CA LEU A 296 -9.01 -9.33 7.55
C LEU A 296 -9.68 -10.35 8.48
N LEU A 297 -10.99 -10.23 8.68
CA LEU A 297 -11.75 -11.19 9.48
C LEU A 297 -11.70 -12.61 8.89
N ASP A 298 -11.82 -12.75 7.57
CA ASP A 298 -11.72 -14.05 6.90
C ASP A 298 -10.33 -14.69 7.10
N PHE A 299 -9.25 -13.89 7.04
CA PHE A 299 -7.90 -14.36 7.36
C PHE A 299 -7.78 -14.80 8.83
N ILE A 300 -8.26 -13.97 9.77
CA ILE A 300 -8.25 -14.26 11.21
C ILE A 300 -9.04 -15.53 11.53
N GLN A 301 -10.15 -15.79 10.85
CA GLN A 301 -10.98 -16.97 11.07
C GLN A 301 -10.58 -18.18 10.23
N GLN A 302 -9.69 -18.03 9.24
CA GLN A 302 -9.27 -19.10 8.29
C GLN A 302 -10.46 -19.80 7.60
N LYS A 303 -11.57 -19.11 7.38
CA LYS A 303 -12.69 -19.68 6.63
C LYS A 303 -12.32 -19.69 5.13
N GLU A 304 -12.11 -20.86 4.55
CA GLU A 304 -12.04 -20.99 3.08
C GLU A 304 -13.43 -20.70 2.50
N LYS A 305 -13.69 -19.44 2.18
CA LYS A 305 -14.93 -19.00 1.51
C LYS A 305 -14.71 -18.89 0.01
N ARG A 306 -15.67 -19.38 -0.78
CA ARG A 306 -15.72 -19.14 -2.23
C ARG A 306 -15.86 -17.64 -2.50
N PHE A 307 -15.28 -17.16 -3.61
CA PHE A 307 -15.32 -15.75 -4.03
C PHE A 307 -16.72 -15.11 -3.96
N LEU A 308 -17.75 -15.80 -4.47
CA LEU A 308 -19.14 -15.33 -4.43
C LEU A 308 -19.68 -15.16 -3.00
N GLN A 309 -19.21 -15.97 -2.06
CA GLN A 309 -19.61 -15.88 -0.66
C GLN A 309 -18.92 -14.71 0.05
N LYS A 310 -17.66 -14.41 -0.31
CA LYS A 310 -16.96 -13.20 0.16
C LYS A 310 -17.66 -11.93 -0.33
N VAL A 311 -17.99 -11.87 -1.62
CA VAL A 311 -18.75 -10.74 -2.20
C VAL A 311 -20.11 -10.59 -1.53
N ARG A 312 -20.82 -11.70 -1.28
CA ARG A 312 -22.12 -11.68 -0.60
C ARG A 312 -22.02 -11.20 0.85
N ASP A 313 -21.00 -11.63 1.58
CA ASP A 313 -20.77 -11.21 2.96
C ASP A 313 -20.42 -9.72 3.04
N ILE A 314 -19.58 -9.22 2.11
CA ILE A 314 -19.29 -7.80 1.97
C ILE A 314 -20.58 -7.02 1.72
N LEU A 315 -21.36 -7.40 0.69
CA LEU A 315 -22.64 -6.77 0.38
C LEU A 315 -23.67 -6.87 1.52
N GLY A 316 -23.62 -7.94 2.32
CA GLY A 316 -24.46 -8.14 3.50
C GLY A 316 -24.07 -7.23 4.67
N LEU A 317 -22.78 -6.99 4.88
CA LEU A 317 -22.26 -6.01 5.84
C LEU A 317 -22.68 -4.58 5.45
N LEU A 318 -22.67 -4.23 4.15
CA LEU A 318 -23.13 -2.90 3.68
C LEU A 318 -24.63 -2.66 3.94
N LYS A 319 -25.45 -3.72 4.07
CA LYS A 319 -26.88 -3.60 4.37
C LYS A 319 -27.15 -3.35 5.85
N HIS A 320 -26.34 -3.90 6.75
CA HIS A 320 -26.51 -3.73 8.20
C HIS A 320 -25.93 -2.41 8.74
N SER A 321 -25.14 -1.68 7.95
CA SER A 321 -24.62 -0.35 8.32
C SER A 321 -25.54 0.81 7.90
N LYS A 322 -26.75 0.52 7.40
CA LYS A 322 -27.76 1.51 6.98
C LYS A 322 -28.96 1.59 7.92
N GLU A 323 -29.00 0.76 8.96
CA GLU A 323 -29.90 0.86 10.12
C GLU A 323 -29.10 1.36 11.31
#